data_AF-A0A2P7QRK2-F1
#
_entry.id   AF-A0A2P7QRK2-F1
#
_cell.length_a   1.000
_cell.length_b   1.000
_cell.length_c   1.000
_cell.angle_alpha   90.00
_cell.angle_beta   90.00
_cell.angle_gamma   90.00
#
_symmetry.space_group_name_H-M   'P 1'
#
loop_
_entity.id
_entity.type
_entity.pdbx_description
1 polymer ?
#
loop_
_entity_poly.entity_id
_entity_poly.type
_entity_poly.pdbx_seq_one_letter_code
_entity_poly.pdbx_strand_id
1 'polypeptide(L)'
;MESYLRQRFIDELNEEGDIEIRTKVWRRSEILEMAGDDVFNGLLVDWVSAQRTNARDQVEEFLSDNGCLDRFKELIHRHRQGAVVPFVGAGMSCASGHRPWGDFLKSLLADARNRVADIEALLAGGRYEDAAQAVHDILGAQVFSQEIRSKLGAHCDKVAGPVQLLPMLFSDHVVTTNLDYVLINVYRLANTPFTNSFVGSALRDAPGRIGNEPHSLLRLHGEAEATHGRVLTTAEYNETYTEKRTLAELIGTIAAGRSFLFLGCSLTEDRTVRALKELNGKAAVGHAPHYAFLPQPADADRLARRGFLAEAGIHPIYYPKGDHDQMVESLLIAMIEGIE
;
A
#
# COMPACT_ATOMS: atom_id res chain seq x y z
N MET A 1 7.33 15.28 8.01
CA MET A 1 6.74 15.98 6.84
C MET A 1 7.80 16.75 6.06
N GLU A 2 8.50 17.70 6.68
CA GLU A 2 9.56 18.49 6.00
C GLU A 2 10.60 17.64 5.27
N SER A 3 11.16 16.62 5.95
CA SER A 3 12.13 15.69 5.31
C SER A 3 11.56 14.99 4.06
N TYR A 4 10.30 14.54 4.12
CA TYR A 4 9.60 13.90 2.99
C TYR A 4 9.39 14.87 1.82
N LEU A 5 9.13 16.14 2.13
CA LEU A 5 8.77 17.19 1.19
C LEU A 5 9.96 17.97 0.65
N ARG A 6 11.14 17.89 1.29
CA ARG A 6 12.33 18.69 0.99
C ARG A 6 12.78 18.56 -0.47
N GLN A 7 12.83 17.35 -1.00
CA GLN A 7 13.29 17.17 -2.38
C GLN A 7 12.32 17.80 -3.38
N ARG A 8 11.00 17.69 -3.15
CA ARG A 8 10.01 18.33 -4.01
C ARG A 8 10.07 19.85 -3.95
N PHE A 9 10.32 20.42 -2.76
CA PHE A 9 10.59 21.85 -2.63
C PHE A 9 11.81 22.28 -3.45
N ILE A 10 12.91 21.52 -3.39
CA ILE A 10 14.11 21.78 -4.19
C ILE A 10 13.83 21.66 -5.70
N ASP A 11 13.05 20.66 -6.10
CA ASP A 11 12.69 20.44 -7.50
C ASP A 11 11.82 21.59 -8.02
N GLU A 12 10.77 22.00 -7.29
CA GLU A 12 9.89 23.14 -7.62
C GLU A 12 10.68 24.45 -7.72
N LEU A 13 11.60 24.71 -6.79
CA LEU A 13 12.49 25.87 -6.87
C LEU A 13 13.27 25.89 -8.19
N ASN A 14 13.73 24.75 -8.68
CA ASN A 14 14.56 24.66 -9.86
C ASN A 14 13.76 24.57 -11.18
N GLU A 15 12.46 24.29 -11.14
CA GLU A 15 11.59 24.26 -12.31
C GLU A 15 11.49 25.63 -13.01
N GLU A 16 11.64 26.72 -12.26
CA GLU A 16 11.67 28.06 -12.85
C GLU A 16 12.97 28.38 -13.62
N GLY A 17 13.90 27.43 -13.69
CA GLY A 17 15.18 27.51 -14.41
C GLY A 17 16.39 27.85 -13.54
N ASP A 18 17.50 28.12 -14.19
CA ASP A 18 18.75 28.53 -13.52
C ASP A 18 18.89 30.06 -13.48
N ILE A 19 19.70 30.55 -12.55
CA ILE A 19 20.06 31.97 -12.44
C ILE A 19 21.47 32.18 -12.97
N GLU A 20 21.60 33.03 -13.98
CA GLU A 20 22.89 33.44 -14.54
C GLU A 20 23.36 34.78 -13.93
N ILE A 21 24.57 34.79 -13.36
CA ILE A 21 25.23 36.01 -12.90
C ILE A 21 26.59 36.12 -13.60
N ARG A 22 26.68 37.03 -14.57
CA ARG A 22 27.82 37.24 -15.48
C ARG A 22 28.15 36.01 -16.31
N THR A 23 29.10 35.19 -15.87
CA THR A 23 29.61 34.02 -16.60
C THR A 23 29.39 32.73 -15.82
N LYS A 24 28.58 32.78 -14.76
CA LYS A 24 28.34 31.68 -13.85
C LYS A 24 26.83 31.42 -13.78
N VAL A 25 26.47 30.15 -13.67
CA VAL A 25 25.11 29.66 -13.61
C VAL A 25 24.95 28.91 -12.30
N TRP A 26 23.85 29.14 -11.60
CA TRP A 26 23.50 28.46 -10.36
C TRP A 26 22.06 28.02 -10.40
N ARG A 27 21.79 26.93 -9.69
CA ARG A 27 20.42 26.54 -9.37
C ARG A 27 19.85 27.48 -8.32
N ARG A 28 18.53 27.69 -8.35
CA ARG A 28 17.83 28.50 -7.35
C ARG A 28 18.00 27.92 -5.94
N SER A 29 17.93 26.58 -5.82
CA SER A 29 18.16 25.90 -4.55
C SER A 29 19.57 26.14 -3.99
N GLU A 30 20.60 26.17 -4.84
CA GLU A 30 21.99 26.44 -4.42
C GLU A 30 22.15 27.87 -3.91
N ILE A 31 21.53 28.84 -4.57
CA ILE A 31 21.53 30.24 -4.11
C ILE A 31 20.83 30.35 -2.76
N LEU A 32 19.71 29.65 -2.58
CA LEU A 32 18.98 29.67 -1.32
C LEU A 32 19.76 29.02 -0.18
N GLU A 33 20.47 27.91 -0.43
CA GLU A 33 21.40 27.31 0.54
C GLU A 33 22.54 28.28 0.92
N MET A 34 23.05 29.06 -0.03
CA MET A 34 24.07 30.08 0.25
C MET A 34 23.55 31.28 1.07
N ALA A 35 22.24 31.56 1.02
CA ALA A 35 21.62 32.64 1.80
C ALA A 35 21.55 32.32 3.32
N GLY A 36 21.80 31.06 3.69
CA GLY A 36 21.88 30.58 5.07
C GLY A 36 20.75 29.61 5.42
N ASP A 37 21.06 28.65 6.30
CA ASP A 37 20.15 27.57 6.70
C ASP A 37 18.82 28.10 7.28
N ASP A 38 18.84 29.21 8.02
CA ASP A 38 17.63 29.81 8.59
C ASP A 38 16.66 30.28 7.50
N VAL A 39 17.17 30.82 6.39
CA VAL A 39 16.36 31.29 5.27
C VAL A 39 15.78 30.10 4.50
N PHE A 40 16.62 29.11 4.19
CA PHE A 40 16.17 27.90 3.50
C PHE A 40 15.11 27.15 4.30
N ASN A 41 15.37 26.90 5.59
CA ASN A 41 14.45 26.17 6.45
C ASN A 41 13.15 26.95 6.70
N GLY A 42 13.22 28.28 6.82
CA GLY A 42 12.03 29.12 6.93
C GLY A 42 11.11 28.97 5.71
N LEU A 43 11.65 29.10 4.49
CA LEU A 43 10.86 28.92 3.27
C LEU A 43 10.36 27.49 3.10
N LEU A 44 11.17 26.48 3.46
CA LEU A 44 10.73 25.09 3.43
C LEU A 44 9.53 24.87 4.36
N VAL A 45 9.55 25.40 5.58
CA VAL A 45 8.45 25.27 6.55
C VAL A 45 7.17 25.93 6.01
N ASP A 46 7.28 27.14 5.47
CA ASP A 46 6.14 27.86 4.90
C ASP A 46 5.54 27.11 3.70
N TRP A 47 6.40 26.63 2.80
CA TRP A 47 5.98 25.84 1.64
C TRP A 47 5.34 24.51 2.06
N VAL A 48 5.94 23.79 3.01
CA VAL A 48 5.39 22.55 3.58
C VAL A 48 4.01 22.79 4.20
N SER A 49 3.84 23.90 4.92
CA SER A 49 2.56 24.29 5.50
C SER A 49 1.50 24.49 4.40
N ALA A 50 1.85 25.22 3.34
CA ALA A 50 0.96 25.42 2.19
C ALA A 50 0.59 24.10 1.50
N GLN A 51 1.54 23.19 1.29
CA GLN A 51 1.26 21.88 0.70
C GLN A 51 0.31 21.03 1.56
N ARG A 52 0.44 21.09 2.89
CA ARG A 52 -0.46 20.38 3.82
C ARG A 52 -1.89 20.93 3.73
N THR A 53 -2.03 22.26 3.72
CA THR A 53 -3.33 22.92 3.55
C THR A 53 -3.95 22.58 2.20
N ASN A 54 -3.19 22.69 1.10
CA ASN A 54 -3.67 22.38 -0.24
C ASN A 54 -4.15 20.92 -0.36
N ALA A 55 -3.38 19.96 0.17
CA ALA A 55 -3.75 18.55 0.16
C ALA A 55 -5.05 18.30 0.95
N ARG A 56 -5.20 18.94 2.11
CA ARG A 56 -6.41 18.85 2.94
C ARG A 56 -7.63 19.41 2.21
N ASP A 57 -7.52 20.63 1.69
CA ASP A 57 -8.62 21.33 1.04
C ASP A 57 -9.04 20.60 -0.26
N GLN A 58 -8.06 20.09 -1.03
CA GLN A 58 -8.32 19.25 -2.20
C GLN A 58 -9.08 17.97 -1.83
N VAL A 59 -8.66 17.29 -0.76
CA VAL A 59 -9.31 16.06 -0.27
C VAL A 59 -10.74 16.35 0.17
N GLU A 60 -10.97 17.44 0.90
CA GLU A 60 -12.31 17.82 1.33
C GLU A 60 -13.23 18.11 0.15
N GLU A 61 -12.74 18.82 -0.88
CA GLU A 61 -13.47 19.11 -2.10
C GLU A 61 -13.89 17.82 -2.83
N PHE A 62 -12.94 16.97 -3.23
CA PHE A 62 -13.29 15.80 -4.05
C PHE A 62 -14.08 14.74 -3.27
N LEU A 63 -13.88 14.63 -1.95
CA LEU A 63 -14.64 13.70 -1.12
C LEU A 63 -16.06 14.19 -0.83
N SER A 64 -16.27 15.51 -0.79
CA SER A 64 -17.61 16.11 -0.74
C SER A 64 -18.36 15.80 -2.02
N ASP A 65 -17.75 16.07 -3.16
CA ASP A 65 -18.34 15.86 -4.49
C ASP A 65 -18.70 14.40 -4.74
N ASN A 66 -17.85 13.47 -4.28
CA ASN A 66 -18.07 12.05 -4.48
C ASN A 66 -18.78 11.36 -3.29
N GLY A 67 -19.25 12.11 -2.29
CA GLY A 67 -20.02 11.59 -1.16
C GLY A 67 -19.27 10.58 -0.29
N CYS A 68 -17.94 10.73 -0.16
CA CYS A 68 -17.11 9.90 0.71
C CYS A 68 -16.53 10.67 1.92
N LEU A 69 -16.81 11.97 2.05
CA LEU A 69 -16.28 12.81 3.14
C LEU A 69 -16.62 12.23 4.54
N ASP A 70 -17.88 11.89 4.81
CA ASP A 70 -18.28 11.34 6.11
C ASP A 70 -17.56 10.03 6.45
N ARG A 71 -17.32 9.17 5.46
CA ARG A 71 -16.56 7.92 5.66
C ARG A 71 -15.10 8.19 5.99
N PHE A 72 -14.52 9.21 5.36
CA PHE A 72 -13.15 9.63 5.62
C PHE A 72 -13.02 10.28 7.00
N LYS A 73 -14.00 11.10 7.43
CA LYS A 73 -14.10 11.62 8.80
C LYS A 73 -14.17 10.49 9.84
N GLU A 74 -14.99 9.48 9.59
CA GLU A 74 -15.07 8.30 10.47
C GLU A 74 -13.75 7.52 10.48
N LEU A 75 -13.10 7.31 9.33
CA LEU A 75 -11.77 6.70 9.28
C LEU A 75 -10.76 7.47 10.14
N ILE A 76 -10.72 8.79 10.05
CA ILE A 76 -9.83 9.65 10.86
C ILE A 76 -10.17 9.51 12.35
N HIS A 77 -11.45 9.51 12.70
CA HIS A 77 -11.89 9.32 14.09
C HIS A 77 -11.36 8.00 14.67
N ARG A 78 -11.54 6.90 13.93
CA ARG A 78 -11.05 5.58 14.33
C ARG A 78 -9.53 5.50 14.35
N HIS A 79 -8.86 6.18 13.43
CA HIS A 79 -7.40 6.24 13.39
C HIS A 79 -6.84 6.92 14.65
N ARG A 80 -7.44 8.04 15.07
CA ARG A 80 -7.08 8.75 16.32
C ARG A 80 -7.28 7.89 17.58
N GLN A 81 -8.15 6.89 17.54
CA GLN A 81 -8.35 5.92 18.61
C GLN A 81 -7.37 4.74 18.58
N GLY A 82 -6.42 4.71 17.63
CA GLY A 82 -5.52 3.56 17.43
C GLY A 82 -6.24 2.31 16.89
N ALA A 83 -7.44 2.48 16.32
CA ALA A 83 -8.29 1.37 15.88
C ALA A 83 -8.22 1.12 14.37
N VAL A 84 -7.15 1.55 13.69
CA VAL A 84 -6.94 1.36 12.24
C VAL A 84 -5.59 0.69 11.99
N VAL A 85 -5.62 -0.42 11.26
CA VAL A 85 -4.44 -1.16 10.81
C VAL A 85 -4.31 -1.01 9.29
N PRO A 86 -3.19 -0.53 8.75
CA PRO A 86 -2.99 -0.45 7.31
C PRO A 86 -2.82 -1.85 6.74
N PHE A 87 -3.53 -2.11 5.63
CA PHE A 87 -3.37 -3.29 4.81
C PHE A 87 -2.82 -2.85 3.45
N VAL A 88 -1.55 -3.16 3.18
CA VAL A 88 -0.79 -2.61 2.07
C VAL A 88 -0.60 -3.63 0.96
N GLY A 89 -1.05 -3.30 -0.24
CA GLY A 89 -0.88 -4.08 -1.47
C GLY A 89 0.19 -3.51 -2.41
N ALA A 90 0.38 -4.17 -3.56
CA ALA A 90 1.48 -3.90 -4.49
C ALA A 90 1.44 -2.48 -5.10
N GLY A 91 0.28 -1.83 -5.12
CA GLY A 91 0.15 -0.45 -5.59
C GLY A 91 1.04 0.53 -4.84
N MET A 92 1.20 0.37 -3.52
CA MET A 92 2.05 1.24 -2.69
C MET A 92 3.55 1.06 -2.95
N SER A 93 3.95 -0.02 -3.62
CA SER A 93 5.35 -0.30 -3.98
C SER A 93 5.70 0.20 -5.39
N CYS A 94 4.73 0.69 -6.19
CA CYS A 94 4.95 1.01 -7.60
C CYS A 94 5.91 2.18 -7.81
N ALA A 95 5.76 3.29 -7.10
CA ALA A 95 6.70 4.42 -7.13
C ALA A 95 8.14 4.02 -6.75
N SER A 96 8.28 2.99 -5.91
CA SER A 96 9.57 2.42 -5.51
C SER A 96 10.23 1.56 -6.59
N GLY A 97 9.61 1.42 -7.77
CA GLY A 97 10.15 0.68 -8.92
C GLY A 97 9.58 -0.74 -9.09
N HIS A 98 8.63 -1.14 -8.24
CA HIS A 98 7.93 -2.41 -8.39
C HIS A 98 6.75 -2.29 -9.36
N ARG A 99 6.18 -3.43 -9.71
CA ARG A 99 5.07 -3.53 -10.67
C ARG A 99 3.82 -4.06 -9.99
N PRO A 100 2.62 -3.70 -10.46
CA PRO A 100 1.40 -4.43 -10.11
C PRO A 100 1.59 -5.93 -10.35
N TRP A 101 0.99 -6.77 -9.50
CA TRP A 101 1.23 -8.23 -9.52
C TRP A 101 1.04 -8.89 -10.90
N GLY A 102 0.00 -8.52 -11.63
CA GLY A 102 -0.25 -9.04 -12.98
C GLY A 102 0.86 -8.67 -13.96
N ASP A 103 1.35 -7.42 -13.93
CA ASP A 103 2.45 -6.98 -14.78
C ASP A 103 3.79 -7.59 -14.36
N PHE A 104 3.97 -7.80 -13.06
CA PHE A 104 5.11 -8.54 -12.54
C PHE A 104 5.16 -9.97 -13.09
N LEU A 105 4.07 -10.73 -13.01
CA LEU A 105 3.98 -12.10 -13.53
C LEU A 105 4.29 -12.17 -15.03
N LYS A 106 3.71 -11.27 -15.83
CA LYS A 106 3.99 -11.19 -17.28
C LYS A 106 5.46 -10.87 -17.55
N SER A 107 6.09 -10.04 -16.72
CA SER A 107 7.51 -9.68 -16.86
C SER A 107 8.48 -10.84 -16.62
N LEU A 108 8.02 -11.93 -15.99
CA LEU A 108 8.84 -13.14 -15.79
C LEU A 108 8.89 -14.02 -17.05
N LEU A 109 8.00 -13.81 -18.02
CA LEU A 109 7.89 -14.62 -19.23
C LEU A 109 8.64 -14.01 -20.43
N ALA A 110 9.77 -13.32 -20.18
CA ALA A 110 10.54 -12.67 -21.24
C ALA A 110 11.01 -13.65 -22.34
N ASP A 111 11.33 -14.90 -21.95
CA ASP A 111 11.76 -15.99 -22.84
C ASP A 111 10.60 -16.88 -23.33
N ALA A 112 9.37 -16.64 -22.84
CA ALA A 112 8.17 -17.40 -23.15
C ALA A 112 7.01 -16.48 -23.56
N ARG A 113 7.29 -15.48 -24.40
CA ARG A 113 6.33 -14.41 -24.77
C ARG A 113 5.04 -14.95 -25.38
N ASN A 114 5.10 -16.07 -26.08
CA ASN A 114 3.92 -16.73 -26.66
C ASN A 114 2.93 -17.24 -25.59
N ARG A 115 3.34 -17.35 -24.33
CA ARG A 115 2.50 -17.78 -23.21
C ARG A 115 1.87 -16.62 -22.43
N VAL A 116 2.26 -15.37 -22.72
CA VAL A 116 1.76 -14.18 -21.99
C VAL A 116 0.24 -14.03 -22.15
N ALA A 117 -0.31 -14.35 -23.32
CA ALA A 117 -1.75 -14.30 -23.57
C ALA A 117 -2.55 -15.24 -22.65
N ASP A 118 -2.01 -16.43 -22.32
CA ASP A 118 -2.65 -17.36 -21.40
C ASP A 118 -2.75 -16.74 -19.99
N ILE A 119 -1.69 -16.05 -19.56
CA ILE A 119 -1.64 -15.37 -18.26
C ILE A 119 -2.59 -14.17 -18.23
N GLU A 120 -2.65 -13.40 -19.31
CA GLU A 120 -3.59 -12.28 -19.43
C GLU A 120 -5.05 -12.73 -19.32
N ALA A 121 -5.41 -13.85 -19.94
CA ALA A 121 -6.74 -14.42 -19.83
C ALA A 121 -7.09 -14.81 -18.38
N LEU A 122 -6.14 -15.40 -17.64
CA LEU A 122 -6.31 -15.72 -16.22
C LEU A 122 -6.47 -14.45 -15.36
N LEU A 123 -5.63 -13.44 -15.58
CA LEU A 123 -5.67 -12.17 -14.86
C LEU A 123 -6.96 -11.40 -15.13
N ALA A 124 -7.44 -11.38 -16.37
CA ALA A 124 -8.71 -10.74 -16.75
C ALA A 124 -9.91 -11.42 -16.06
N GLY A 125 -9.82 -12.73 -15.80
CA GLY A 125 -10.81 -13.48 -15.02
C GLY A 125 -10.64 -13.36 -13.50
N GLY A 126 -9.72 -12.54 -12.99
CA GLY A 126 -9.42 -12.42 -11.57
C GLY A 126 -8.72 -13.65 -10.95
N ARG A 127 -8.21 -14.57 -11.78
CA ARG A 127 -7.58 -15.82 -11.35
C ARG A 127 -6.09 -15.63 -11.08
N TYR A 128 -5.75 -14.77 -10.11
CA TYR A 128 -4.36 -14.40 -9.81
C TYR A 128 -3.50 -15.58 -9.30
N GLU A 129 -4.06 -16.46 -8.48
CA GLU A 129 -3.37 -17.67 -7.97
C GLU A 129 -3.01 -18.62 -9.12
N ASP A 130 -3.94 -18.81 -10.05
CA ASP A 130 -3.76 -19.70 -11.20
C ASP A 130 -2.81 -19.08 -12.23
N ALA A 131 -2.83 -17.75 -12.39
CA ALA A 131 -1.84 -17.03 -13.19
C ALA A 131 -0.42 -17.25 -12.64
N ALA A 132 -0.24 -17.16 -11.31
CA ALA A 132 1.04 -17.44 -10.67
C ALA A 132 1.45 -18.91 -10.82
N GLN A 133 0.52 -19.85 -10.66
CA GLN A 133 0.77 -21.28 -10.89
C GLN A 133 1.19 -21.55 -12.34
N ALA A 134 0.51 -20.94 -13.32
CA ALA A 134 0.86 -21.12 -14.73
C ALA A 134 2.27 -20.59 -15.05
N VAL A 135 2.65 -19.42 -14.51
CA VAL A 135 4.02 -18.90 -14.65
C VAL A 135 5.04 -19.81 -13.97
N HIS A 136 4.73 -20.30 -12.77
CA HIS A 136 5.55 -21.28 -12.06
C HIS A 136 5.78 -22.55 -12.90
N ASP A 137 4.73 -23.09 -13.51
CA ASP A 137 4.80 -24.32 -14.31
C ASP A 137 5.55 -24.14 -15.63
N ILE A 138 5.52 -22.93 -16.20
CA ILE A 138 6.29 -22.57 -17.40
C ILE A 138 7.78 -22.45 -17.10
N LEU A 139 8.15 -21.77 -16.02
CA LEU A 139 9.55 -21.47 -15.69
C LEU A 139 10.23 -22.61 -14.91
N GLY A 140 9.45 -23.39 -14.17
CA GLY A 140 9.94 -24.34 -13.17
C GLY A 140 10.29 -23.66 -11.85
N ALA A 141 10.23 -24.44 -10.76
CA ALA A 141 10.31 -23.93 -9.39
C ALA A 141 11.60 -23.13 -9.08
N GLN A 142 12.74 -23.58 -9.61
CA GLN A 142 14.04 -22.93 -9.36
C GLN A 142 14.13 -21.56 -10.03
N VAL A 143 13.80 -21.48 -11.32
CA VAL A 143 13.84 -20.22 -12.08
C VAL A 143 12.80 -19.24 -11.54
N PHE A 144 11.58 -19.70 -11.28
CA PHE A 144 10.53 -18.87 -10.70
C PHE A 144 10.96 -18.25 -9.36
N SER A 145 11.54 -19.04 -8.47
CA SER A 145 12.02 -18.55 -7.17
C SER A 145 13.20 -17.58 -7.31
N GLN A 146 14.12 -17.84 -8.25
CA GLN A 146 15.24 -16.95 -8.54
C GLN A 146 14.76 -15.60 -9.09
N GLU A 147 13.80 -15.60 -10.01
CA GLU A 147 13.22 -14.39 -10.59
C GLU A 147 12.51 -13.53 -9.54
N ILE A 148 11.71 -14.15 -8.66
CA ILE A 148 11.09 -13.45 -7.52
C ILE A 148 12.15 -12.81 -6.64
N ARG A 149 13.16 -13.58 -6.23
CA ARG A 149 14.23 -13.06 -5.39
C ARG A 149 15.00 -11.93 -6.08
N SER A 150 15.29 -12.06 -7.36
CA SER A 150 16.07 -11.07 -8.12
C SER A 150 15.31 -9.77 -8.34
N LYS A 151 13.98 -9.79 -8.42
CA LYS A 151 13.17 -8.60 -8.74
C LYS A 151 12.50 -7.97 -7.52
N LEU A 152 12.32 -8.72 -6.43
CA LEU A 152 11.61 -8.29 -5.22
C LEU A 152 12.43 -8.49 -3.93
N GLY A 153 13.67 -9.00 -4.02
CA GLY A 153 14.51 -9.29 -2.86
C GLY A 153 14.96 -8.04 -2.11
N ALA A 154 15.54 -8.25 -0.92
CA ALA A 154 15.94 -7.19 0.01
C ALA A 154 16.98 -6.19 -0.56
N HIS A 155 17.71 -6.58 -1.61
CA HIS A 155 18.66 -5.71 -2.31
C HIS A 155 17.97 -4.60 -3.13
N CYS A 156 16.66 -4.72 -3.40
CA CYS A 156 15.84 -3.63 -3.94
C CYS A 156 15.45 -2.70 -2.77
N ASP A 157 16.28 -1.71 -2.50
CA ASP A 157 16.15 -0.84 -1.32
C ASP A 157 15.54 0.54 -1.61
N LYS A 158 15.26 0.83 -2.89
CA LYS A 158 14.61 2.07 -3.30
C LYS A 158 13.26 2.22 -2.60
N VAL A 159 13.04 3.40 -2.06
CA VAL A 159 11.79 3.82 -1.46
C VAL A 159 11.37 5.13 -2.11
N ALA A 160 10.14 5.19 -2.61
CA ALA A 160 9.55 6.38 -3.20
C ALA A 160 8.02 6.33 -3.15
N GLY A 161 7.39 7.50 -3.30
CA GLY A 161 5.94 7.67 -3.31
C GLY A 161 5.29 7.68 -1.92
N PRO A 162 3.94 7.58 -1.87
CA PRO A 162 3.15 7.82 -0.66
C PRO A 162 3.38 6.81 0.47
N VAL A 163 4.00 5.66 0.18
CA VAL A 163 4.34 4.64 1.19
C VAL A 163 5.24 5.21 2.29
N GLN A 164 6.02 6.25 2.00
CA GLN A 164 6.89 6.95 2.96
C GLN A 164 6.12 7.70 4.06
N LEU A 165 4.83 7.96 3.87
CA LEU A 165 3.99 8.61 4.88
C LEU A 165 3.45 7.60 5.92
N LEU A 166 3.50 6.30 5.65
CA LEU A 166 2.94 5.29 6.55
C LEU A 166 3.54 5.30 7.96
N PRO A 167 4.86 5.45 8.18
CA PRO A 167 5.43 5.52 9.52
C PRO A 167 4.93 6.72 10.36
N MET A 168 4.49 7.80 9.70
CA MET A 168 3.93 8.96 10.41
C MET A 168 2.52 8.71 10.93
N LEU A 169 1.78 7.79 10.30
CA LEU A 169 0.40 7.46 10.66
C LEU A 169 0.32 6.21 11.52
N PHE A 170 1.05 5.15 11.15
CA PHE A 170 0.85 3.82 11.70
C PHE A 170 2.09 3.34 12.45
N SER A 171 2.08 3.51 13.77
CA SER A 171 3.14 3.07 14.68
C SER A 171 2.88 1.71 15.34
N ASP A 172 1.75 1.06 15.05
CA ASP A 172 1.42 -0.29 15.52
C ASP A 172 1.66 -1.31 14.40
N HIS A 173 0.75 -2.27 14.19
CA HIS A 173 0.94 -3.31 13.19
C HIS A 173 0.70 -2.81 11.77
N VAL A 174 1.38 -3.42 10.81
CA VAL A 174 1.13 -3.27 9.37
C VAL A 174 0.89 -4.65 8.77
N VAL A 175 -0.14 -4.78 7.95
CA VAL A 175 -0.42 -6.02 7.22
C VAL A 175 -0.10 -5.80 5.74
N THR A 176 0.49 -6.80 5.09
CA THR A 176 0.76 -6.72 3.66
C THR A 176 0.66 -8.07 2.97
N THR A 177 0.29 -8.03 1.69
CA THR A 177 0.39 -9.15 0.75
C THR A 177 1.63 -9.05 -0.14
N ASN A 178 2.49 -8.05 0.07
CA ASN A 178 3.67 -7.79 -0.74
C ASN A 178 4.86 -8.66 -0.32
N LEU A 179 5.59 -9.15 -1.32
CA LEU A 179 6.83 -9.90 -1.14
C LEU A 179 8.07 -9.00 -1.07
N ASP A 180 7.97 -7.76 -1.56
CA ASP A 180 9.05 -6.78 -1.56
C ASP A 180 9.40 -6.27 -0.15
N TYR A 181 10.50 -5.53 -0.02
CA TYR A 181 10.99 -5.04 1.27
C TYR A 181 10.73 -3.54 1.46
N VAL A 182 9.85 -2.92 0.65
CA VAL A 182 9.60 -1.47 0.66
C VAL A 182 9.13 -1.00 2.04
N LEU A 183 8.17 -1.71 2.65
CA LEU A 183 7.67 -1.39 4.00
C LEU A 183 8.78 -1.46 5.05
N ILE A 184 9.62 -2.50 5.00
CA ILE A 184 10.74 -2.65 5.94
C ILE A 184 11.71 -1.46 5.79
N ASN A 185 12.03 -1.09 4.55
CA ASN A 185 12.94 0.01 4.27
C ASN A 185 12.37 1.38 4.65
N VAL A 186 11.10 1.65 4.35
CA VAL A 186 10.39 2.87 4.77
C VAL A 186 10.44 3.07 6.28
N TYR A 187 10.06 2.04 7.04
CA TYR A 187 10.00 2.12 8.50
C TYR A 187 11.40 2.23 9.12
N ARG A 188 12.41 1.57 8.54
CA ARG A 188 13.82 1.74 8.92
C ARG A 188 14.34 3.16 8.66
N LEU A 189 14.06 3.73 7.49
CA LEU A 189 14.47 5.09 7.13
C LEU A 189 13.77 6.16 7.97
N ALA A 190 12.55 5.89 8.43
CA ALA A 190 11.81 6.72 9.37
C ALA A 190 12.26 6.55 10.84
N ASN A 191 13.29 5.73 11.11
CA ASN A 191 13.80 5.42 12.45
C ASN A 191 12.75 4.78 13.39
N THR A 192 11.81 4.04 12.82
CA THR A 192 10.78 3.26 13.52
C THR A 192 10.74 1.86 12.91
N PRO A 193 11.80 1.04 13.00
CA PRO A 193 11.79 -0.30 12.42
C PRO A 193 10.79 -1.19 13.15
N PHE A 194 10.14 -2.10 12.42
CA PHE A 194 9.29 -3.13 13.00
C PHE A 194 10.07 -3.98 14.01
N THR A 195 9.44 -4.28 15.14
CA THR A 195 10.05 -5.10 16.20
C THR A 195 10.03 -6.58 15.85
N ASN A 196 8.99 -7.01 15.14
CA ASN A 196 8.78 -8.39 14.73
C ASN A 196 8.23 -8.45 13.30
N SER A 197 8.51 -9.56 12.62
CA SER A 197 7.90 -9.87 11.33
C SER A 197 7.30 -11.28 11.36
N PHE A 198 6.02 -11.37 11.02
CA PHE A 198 5.29 -12.64 10.92
C PHE A 198 5.13 -13.00 9.45
N VAL A 199 5.73 -14.12 9.06
CA VAL A 199 5.83 -14.58 7.68
C VAL A 199 5.52 -16.07 7.62
N GLY A 200 4.75 -16.51 6.63
CA GLY A 200 4.47 -17.93 6.40
C GLY A 200 3.90 -18.64 7.63
N SER A 201 4.57 -19.69 8.11
CA SER A 201 4.11 -20.45 9.28
C SER A 201 4.08 -19.63 10.57
N ALA A 202 4.88 -18.57 10.71
CA ALA A 202 4.87 -17.72 11.89
C ALA A 202 3.57 -16.91 12.02
N LEU A 203 2.83 -16.69 10.92
CA LEU A 203 1.49 -16.10 10.98
C LEU A 203 0.50 -16.93 11.81
N ARG A 204 0.78 -18.23 12.02
CA ARG A 204 -0.03 -19.09 12.89
C ARG A 204 0.01 -18.66 14.34
N ASP A 205 1.14 -18.12 14.77
CA ASP A 205 1.33 -17.70 16.17
C ASP A 205 0.93 -16.22 16.36
N ALA A 206 0.68 -15.49 15.26
CA ALA A 206 0.32 -14.07 15.31
C ALA A 206 -0.90 -13.81 16.21
N PRO A 207 -2.03 -14.55 16.15
CA PRO A 207 -3.16 -14.41 17.06
C PRO A 207 -2.81 -14.35 18.56
N GLY A 208 -1.84 -15.15 19.00
CA GLY A 208 -1.41 -15.20 20.40
C GLY A 208 -0.27 -14.23 20.75
N ARG A 209 0.39 -13.63 19.74
CA ARG A 209 1.61 -12.84 19.92
C ARG A 209 1.41 -11.35 19.66
N ILE A 210 0.57 -10.97 18.69
CA ILE A 210 0.40 -9.56 18.29
C ILE A 210 -0.06 -8.66 19.44
N GLY A 211 -0.82 -9.19 20.41
CA GLY A 211 -1.22 -8.42 21.59
C GLY A 211 -0.07 -8.03 22.53
N ASN A 212 1.05 -8.77 22.47
CA ASN A 212 2.25 -8.55 23.30
C ASN A 212 3.47 -8.08 22.48
N GLU A 213 3.38 -8.09 21.15
CA GLU A 213 4.43 -7.72 20.21
C GLU A 213 4.00 -6.50 19.39
N PRO A 214 4.02 -5.31 20.01
CA PRO A 214 3.58 -4.09 19.34
C PRO A 214 4.50 -3.77 18.16
N HIS A 215 3.96 -3.08 17.18
CA HIS A 215 4.74 -2.63 16.02
C HIS A 215 5.34 -3.77 15.17
N SER A 216 4.47 -4.67 14.72
CA SER A 216 4.84 -5.85 13.93
C SER A 216 4.40 -5.75 12.46
N LEU A 217 5.20 -6.31 11.55
CA LEU A 217 4.84 -6.47 10.14
C LEU A 217 4.32 -7.89 9.87
N LEU A 218 3.06 -8.00 9.44
CA LEU A 218 2.42 -9.26 9.09
C LEU A 218 2.39 -9.42 7.56
N ARG A 219 3.15 -10.38 7.04
CA ARG A 219 3.33 -10.61 5.61
C ARG A 219 2.58 -11.85 5.15
N LEU A 220 1.33 -11.68 4.71
CA LEU A 220 0.40 -12.78 4.45
C LEU A 220 0.88 -13.75 3.36
N HIS A 221 1.55 -13.25 2.33
CA HIS A 221 2.05 -14.06 1.21
C HIS A 221 3.52 -14.48 1.34
N GLY A 222 4.13 -14.18 2.48
CA GLY A 222 5.54 -14.43 2.70
C GLY A 222 6.43 -13.26 2.26
N GLU A 223 7.66 -13.58 1.88
CA GLU A 223 8.65 -12.62 1.40
C GLU A 223 9.46 -13.20 0.23
N ALA A 224 10.07 -12.33 -0.57
CA ALA A 224 10.73 -12.73 -1.81
C ALA A 224 11.93 -13.67 -1.61
N GLU A 225 12.63 -13.57 -0.48
CA GLU A 225 13.79 -14.43 -0.18
C GLU A 225 13.43 -15.73 0.55
N ALA A 226 12.17 -15.91 0.93
CA ALA A 226 11.74 -17.08 1.67
C ALA A 226 11.87 -18.36 0.82
N THR A 227 12.57 -19.35 1.37
CA THR A 227 12.60 -20.72 0.82
C THR A 227 11.37 -21.53 1.23
N HIS A 228 10.70 -21.15 2.32
CA HIS A 228 9.51 -21.80 2.88
C HIS A 228 8.53 -20.75 3.40
N GLY A 229 7.22 -21.03 3.35
CA GLY A 229 6.20 -20.13 3.88
C GLY A 229 5.80 -18.97 2.95
N ARG A 230 6.20 -19.04 1.68
CA ARG A 230 5.71 -18.18 0.60
C ARG A 230 4.36 -18.71 0.10
N VAL A 231 3.43 -17.81 -0.22
CA VAL A 231 2.07 -18.15 -0.65
C VAL A 231 1.68 -17.32 -1.88
N LEU A 232 1.88 -17.88 -3.08
CA LEU A 232 1.63 -17.21 -4.35
C LEU A 232 0.88 -18.07 -5.36
N THR A 233 1.26 -19.35 -5.47
CA THR A 233 0.64 -20.27 -6.42
C THR A 233 -0.57 -20.96 -5.80
N THR A 234 -1.48 -21.44 -6.64
CA THR A 234 -2.64 -22.23 -6.18
C THR A 234 -2.21 -23.41 -5.28
N ALA A 235 -1.10 -24.07 -5.60
CA ALA A 235 -0.55 -25.14 -4.75
C ALA A 235 -0.09 -24.62 -3.37
N GLU A 236 0.69 -23.53 -3.33
CA GLU A 236 1.18 -22.92 -2.08
C GLU A 236 0.01 -22.43 -1.19
N TYR A 237 -1.04 -21.86 -1.80
CA TYR A 237 -2.26 -21.48 -1.08
C TYR A 237 -3.00 -22.67 -0.49
N ASN A 238 -3.15 -23.76 -1.23
CA ASN A 238 -3.84 -24.97 -0.77
C ASN A 238 -3.08 -25.69 0.34
N GLU A 239 -1.75 -25.64 0.30
CA GLU A 239 -0.90 -26.19 1.37
C GLU A 239 -0.96 -25.33 2.64
N THR A 240 -1.00 -24.00 2.48
CA THR A 240 -0.96 -23.07 3.62
C THR A 240 -2.31 -22.93 4.31
N TYR A 241 -3.38 -22.73 3.53
CA TYR A 241 -4.73 -22.53 4.03
C TYR A 241 -5.58 -23.77 3.76
N THR A 242 -5.92 -24.48 4.83
CA THR A 242 -6.69 -25.74 4.81
C THR A 242 -8.02 -25.53 5.53
N GLU A 243 -8.94 -26.50 5.46
CA GLU A 243 -10.24 -26.41 6.16
C GLU A 243 -10.11 -26.18 7.69
N LYS A 244 -8.97 -26.55 8.29
CA LYS A 244 -8.67 -26.36 9.72
C LYS A 244 -7.90 -25.06 10.02
N ARG A 245 -7.52 -24.30 8.99
CA ARG A 245 -6.64 -23.12 9.06
C ARG A 245 -7.04 -22.14 7.99
N THR A 246 -7.98 -21.28 8.31
CA THR A 246 -8.52 -20.35 7.31
C THR A 246 -7.80 -19.01 7.38
N LEU A 247 -7.64 -18.38 6.22
CA LEU A 247 -7.23 -16.98 6.14
C LEU A 247 -8.22 -16.07 6.91
N ALA A 248 -9.49 -16.46 6.99
CA ALA A 248 -10.53 -15.77 7.74
C ALA A 248 -10.23 -15.70 9.25
N GLU A 249 -9.78 -16.77 9.89
CA GLU A 249 -9.44 -16.74 11.32
C GLU A 249 -8.28 -15.77 11.61
N LEU A 250 -7.26 -15.78 10.75
CA LEU A 250 -6.10 -14.89 10.86
C LEU A 250 -6.52 -13.43 10.69
N ILE A 251 -7.23 -13.13 9.59
CA ILE A 251 -7.75 -11.78 9.30
C ILE A 251 -8.68 -11.32 10.42
N GLY A 252 -9.59 -12.17 10.88
CA GLY A 252 -10.53 -11.86 11.96
C GLY A 252 -9.82 -11.55 13.27
N THR A 253 -8.72 -12.24 13.57
CA THR A 253 -7.92 -11.94 14.78
C THR A 253 -7.22 -10.59 14.67
N ILE A 254 -6.60 -10.29 13.53
CA ILE A 254 -5.89 -9.01 13.33
C ILE A 254 -6.89 -7.84 13.33
N ALA A 255 -8.06 -8.05 12.73
CA ALA A 255 -9.14 -7.08 12.65
C ALA A 255 -9.94 -6.94 13.96
N ALA A 256 -9.69 -7.75 14.99
CA ALA A 256 -10.54 -7.83 16.18
C ALA A 256 -10.75 -6.44 16.84
N GLY A 257 -11.92 -5.83 16.60
CA GLY A 257 -12.27 -4.48 17.05
C GLY A 257 -11.65 -3.33 16.25
N ARG A 258 -10.85 -3.61 15.22
CA ARG A 258 -10.10 -2.63 14.41
C ARG A 258 -10.63 -2.56 12.97
N SER A 259 -10.41 -1.42 12.31
CA SER A 259 -10.55 -1.28 10.86
C SER A 259 -9.28 -1.70 10.16
N PHE A 260 -9.39 -2.38 9.01
CA PHE A 260 -8.36 -2.27 7.99
C PHE A 260 -8.52 -0.98 7.18
N LEU A 261 -7.39 -0.36 6.82
CA LEU A 261 -7.31 0.61 5.74
C LEU A 261 -6.51 -0.01 4.59
N PHE A 262 -7.19 -0.40 3.51
CA PHE A 262 -6.57 -0.96 2.32
C PHE A 262 -5.95 0.14 1.44
N LEU A 263 -4.64 -0.01 1.16
CA LEU A 263 -3.83 0.94 0.40
C LEU A 263 -3.09 0.20 -0.71
N GLY A 264 -3.24 0.66 -1.97
CA GLY A 264 -2.62 0.00 -3.12
C GLY A 264 -3.13 -1.43 -3.37
N CYS A 265 -4.31 -1.78 -2.86
CA CYS A 265 -4.96 -3.07 -3.08
C CYS A 265 -6.03 -2.92 -4.18
N SER A 266 -6.01 -3.80 -5.20
CA SER A 266 -7.07 -3.83 -6.21
C SER A 266 -8.42 -4.27 -5.63
N LEU A 267 -8.42 -5.04 -4.54
CA LEU A 267 -9.61 -5.61 -3.90
C LEU A 267 -10.55 -6.27 -4.91
N THR A 268 -9.96 -7.04 -5.83
CA THR A 268 -10.68 -7.96 -6.71
C THR A 268 -11.01 -9.24 -5.96
N GLU A 269 -11.90 -10.08 -6.50
CA GLU A 269 -12.28 -11.34 -5.86
C GLU A 269 -11.06 -12.26 -5.69
N ASP A 270 -10.59 -12.40 -4.45
CA ASP A 270 -9.48 -13.26 -4.03
C ASP A 270 -9.78 -13.90 -2.65
N ARG A 271 -8.87 -14.74 -2.13
CA ARG A 271 -9.08 -15.38 -0.82
C ARG A 271 -9.18 -14.38 0.33
N THR A 272 -8.50 -13.24 0.28
CA THR A 272 -8.58 -12.20 1.31
C THR A 272 -9.96 -11.57 1.34
N VAL A 273 -10.51 -11.20 0.17
CA VAL A 273 -11.86 -10.67 0.04
C VAL A 273 -12.91 -11.73 0.45
N ARG A 274 -12.76 -12.99 0.04
CA ARG A 274 -13.66 -14.08 0.47
C ARG A 274 -13.64 -14.27 1.98
N ALA A 275 -12.47 -14.25 2.59
CA ALA A 275 -12.31 -14.34 4.04
C ALA A 275 -13.03 -13.19 4.75
N LEU A 276 -12.92 -11.96 4.25
CA LEU A 276 -13.64 -10.80 4.79
C LEU A 276 -15.16 -10.92 4.60
N LYS A 277 -15.63 -11.41 3.44
CA LYS A 277 -17.06 -11.71 3.21
C LYS A 277 -17.59 -12.76 4.18
N GLU A 278 -16.82 -13.82 4.41
CA GLU A 278 -17.16 -14.87 5.37
C GLU A 278 -17.27 -14.32 6.80
N LEU A 279 -16.29 -13.53 7.23
CA LEU A 279 -16.31 -12.89 8.56
C LEU A 279 -17.51 -11.96 8.70
N ASN A 280 -17.72 -11.08 7.72
CA ASN A 280 -18.84 -10.13 7.72
C ASN A 280 -20.21 -10.83 7.73
N GLY A 281 -20.36 -11.94 6.99
CA GLY A 281 -21.58 -12.74 6.97
C GLY A 281 -21.85 -13.51 8.27
N LYS A 282 -20.82 -13.84 9.06
CA LYS A 282 -20.96 -14.55 10.36
C LYS A 282 -21.17 -13.61 11.55
N ALA A 283 -21.00 -12.30 11.37
CA ALA A 283 -21.08 -11.32 12.46
C ALA A 283 -22.52 -11.20 13.00
N ALA A 284 -22.78 -11.71 14.21
CA ALA A 284 -24.08 -11.57 14.87
C ALA A 284 -24.39 -10.13 15.31
N VAL A 285 -23.34 -9.36 15.63
CA VAL A 285 -23.32 -7.93 15.87
C VAL A 285 -22.25 -7.39 14.94
N GLY A 286 -22.58 -6.44 14.06
CA GLY A 286 -21.72 -6.05 12.94
C GLY A 286 -20.25 -5.79 13.31
N HIS A 287 -19.33 -6.02 12.37
CA HIS A 287 -17.92 -5.72 12.57
C HIS A 287 -17.60 -4.23 12.39
N ALA A 288 -16.48 -3.84 12.98
CA ALA A 288 -15.78 -2.59 12.69
C ALA A 288 -15.67 -2.38 11.16
N PRO A 289 -16.20 -1.28 10.57
CA PRO A 289 -16.10 -1.06 9.13
C PRO A 289 -14.65 -1.00 8.69
N HIS A 290 -14.32 -1.62 7.55
CA HIS A 290 -13.03 -1.47 6.89
C HIS A 290 -13.11 -0.36 5.85
N TYR A 291 -11.96 0.20 5.47
CA TYR A 291 -11.87 1.31 4.52
C TYR A 291 -10.87 0.98 3.42
N ALA A 292 -11.06 1.56 2.24
CA ALA A 292 -10.12 1.39 1.13
C ALA A 292 -10.00 2.68 0.33
N PHE A 293 -8.77 3.13 0.07
CA PHE A 293 -8.51 4.20 -0.88
C PHE A 293 -8.48 3.60 -2.30
N LEU A 294 -9.47 3.96 -3.11
CA LEU A 294 -9.65 3.39 -4.44
C LEU A 294 -9.88 4.48 -5.49
N PRO A 295 -9.43 4.28 -6.74
CA PRO A 295 -9.79 5.20 -7.81
C PRO A 295 -11.29 5.13 -8.03
N GLN A 296 -11.91 6.27 -8.34
CA GLN A 296 -13.33 6.33 -8.66
C GLN A 296 -13.63 5.40 -9.86
N PRO A 297 -14.54 4.41 -9.71
CA PRO A 297 -14.97 3.58 -10.83
C PRO A 297 -15.77 4.41 -11.83
N ALA A 298 -16.03 3.86 -13.02
CA ALA A 298 -17.02 4.47 -13.91
C ALA A 298 -18.38 4.52 -13.20
N ASP A 299 -19.19 5.55 -13.46
CA ASP A 299 -20.46 5.75 -12.74
C ASP A 299 -21.41 4.56 -12.90
N ALA A 300 -21.43 3.95 -14.09
CA ALA A 300 -22.20 2.74 -14.37
C ALA A 300 -21.80 1.54 -13.48
N ASP A 301 -20.53 1.45 -13.08
CA ASP A 301 -19.99 0.34 -12.28
C ASP A 301 -19.98 0.66 -10.78
N ARG A 302 -20.17 1.92 -10.40
CA ARG A 302 -19.97 2.41 -9.02
C ARG A 302 -20.86 1.69 -8.01
N LEU A 303 -22.13 1.48 -8.33
CA LEU A 303 -23.07 0.79 -7.45
C LEU A 303 -22.69 -0.68 -7.26
N ALA A 304 -22.39 -1.39 -8.37
CA ALA A 304 -21.96 -2.78 -8.33
C ALA A 304 -20.66 -2.95 -7.55
N ARG A 305 -19.68 -2.07 -7.78
CA ARG A 305 -18.40 -2.07 -7.07
C ARG A 305 -18.57 -1.81 -5.58
N ARG A 306 -19.45 -0.88 -5.20
CA ARG A 306 -19.77 -0.61 -3.79
C ARG A 306 -20.47 -1.80 -3.13
N GLY A 307 -21.42 -2.45 -3.82
CA GLY A 307 -22.11 -3.65 -3.32
C GLY A 307 -21.14 -4.80 -3.05
N PHE A 308 -20.25 -5.08 -4.01
CA PHE A 308 -19.21 -6.10 -3.88
C PHE A 308 -18.30 -5.89 -2.66
N LEU A 309 -17.88 -4.65 -2.41
CA LEU A 309 -17.03 -4.31 -1.26
C LEU A 309 -17.80 -4.34 0.06
N ALA A 310 -19.08 -3.98 0.04
CA ALA A 310 -19.96 -4.01 1.22
C ALA A 310 -20.19 -5.44 1.74
N GLU A 311 -20.24 -6.45 0.86
CA GLU A 311 -20.27 -7.87 1.27
C GLU A 311 -19.07 -8.21 2.16
N ALA A 312 -17.91 -7.60 1.92
CA ALA A 312 -16.68 -7.77 2.70
C ALA A 312 -16.55 -6.78 3.88
N GLY A 313 -17.57 -5.97 4.17
CA GLY A 313 -17.51 -4.93 5.20
C GLY A 313 -16.57 -3.77 4.85
N ILE A 314 -16.22 -3.60 3.57
CA ILE A 314 -15.29 -2.56 3.10
C ILE A 314 -16.06 -1.36 2.56
N HIS A 315 -15.77 -0.19 3.12
CA HIS A 315 -16.31 1.10 2.74
C HIS A 315 -15.28 1.85 1.88
N PRO A 316 -15.48 1.95 0.56
CA PRO A 316 -14.54 2.64 -0.31
C PRO A 316 -14.59 4.16 -0.06
N ILE A 317 -13.41 4.76 -0.12
CA ILE A 317 -13.16 6.20 -0.16
C ILE A 317 -12.53 6.45 -1.54
N TYR A 318 -13.33 7.00 -2.44
CA TYR A 318 -12.92 7.17 -3.82
C TYR A 318 -12.10 8.45 -3.98
N TYR A 319 -11.07 8.40 -4.82
CA TYR A 319 -10.37 9.60 -5.30
C TYR A 319 -10.49 9.70 -6.83
N PRO A 320 -10.38 10.90 -7.41
CA PRO A 320 -10.43 11.10 -8.86
C PRO A 320 -9.43 10.23 -9.61
N LYS A 321 -9.80 9.76 -10.82
CA LYS A 321 -8.83 9.11 -11.70
C LYS A 321 -7.78 10.14 -12.12
N GLY A 322 -6.50 9.76 -12.05
CA GLY A 322 -5.39 10.66 -12.33
C GLY A 322 -4.09 10.08 -11.80
N ASP A 323 -3.22 10.95 -11.31
CA ASP A 323 -2.02 10.53 -10.60
C ASP A 323 -2.40 9.82 -9.28
N HIS A 324 -2.37 8.49 -9.33
CA HIS A 324 -2.70 7.62 -8.21
C HIS A 324 -1.87 7.95 -6.96
N ASP A 325 -0.56 8.14 -7.15
CA ASP A 325 0.37 8.35 -6.04
C ASP A 325 0.11 9.70 -5.39
N GLN A 326 -0.15 10.75 -6.18
CA GLN A 326 -0.52 12.07 -5.67
C GLN A 326 -1.86 12.05 -4.91
N MET A 327 -2.86 11.33 -5.41
CA MET A 327 -4.17 11.24 -4.74
C MET A 327 -4.08 10.48 -3.41
N VAL A 328 -3.35 9.36 -3.37
CA VAL A 328 -3.12 8.61 -2.14
C VAL A 328 -2.29 9.43 -1.16
N GLU A 329 -1.26 10.13 -1.64
CA GLU A 329 -0.47 11.05 -0.82
C GLU A 329 -1.35 12.12 -0.17
N SER A 330 -2.20 12.80 -0.95
CA SER A 330 -3.08 13.85 -0.45
C SER A 330 -4.02 13.33 0.64
N LEU A 331 -4.60 12.14 0.44
CA LEU A 331 -5.42 11.48 1.46
C LEU A 331 -4.64 11.16 2.74
N LEU A 332 -3.41 10.66 2.64
CA LEU A 332 -2.58 10.38 3.81
C LEU A 332 -2.15 11.66 4.53
N ILE A 333 -1.81 12.72 3.80
CA ILE A 333 -1.53 14.04 4.39
C ILE A 333 -2.76 14.57 5.11
N ALA A 334 -3.95 14.53 4.48
CA ALA A 334 -5.19 14.95 5.11
C ALA A 334 -5.54 14.10 6.35
N MET A 335 -5.16 12.82 6.40
CA MET A 335 -5.27 12.02 7.64
C MET A 335 -4.34 12.50 8.75
N ILE A 336 -3.11 12.93 8.41
CA ILE A 336 -2.12 13.48 9.37
C ILE A 336 -2.62 14.81 9.94
N GLU A 337 -3.14 15.69 9.08
CA GLU A 337 -3.68 17.01 9.48
C GLU A 337 -5.01 16.89 10.22
N GLY A 338 -5.83 15.93 9.80
CA GLY A 338 -7.26 15.96 10.06
C GLY A 338 -8.00 16.88 9.08
N ILE A 339 -9.32 16.71 9.08
CA ILE A 339 -10.28 17.57 8.38
C ILE A 339 -11.33 18.03 9.38
N GLU A 340 -11.96 19.17 9.11
CA GLU A 340 -13.05 19.73 9.93
C GLU A 340 -14.38 19.04 9.63
#